data_AF-A0A1G5IZF2-F1
#
_entry.id   AF-A0A1G5IZF2-F1
#
_cell.length_a   1.000
_cell.length_b   1.000
_cell.length_c   1.000
_cell.angle_alpha   90.00
_cell.angle_beta   90.00
_cell.angle_gamma   90.00
#
_symmetry.space_group_name_H-M   'P 1'
#
loop_
_entity.id
_entity.type
_entity.pdbx_description
1 polymer ?
#
loop_
_entity_poly.entity_id
_entity_poly.type
_entity_poly.pdbx_seq_one_letter_code
_entity_poly.pdbx_strand_id
1 'polypeptide(L)' 'EIWSLYQSGKLHPESKLSGHFEHNEKPANVGSVMREVDAALKEEAARQRYKQDMANRASR' A
#
# COMPACT_ATOMS: atom_id res chain seq x y z
N GLU A 1 -20.88 -3.74 4.47
CA GLU A 1 -21.42 -4.66 3.44
C GLU A 1 -20.66 -4.67 2.12
N ILE A 2 -20.62 -3.55 1.40
CA ILE A 2 -20.05 -3.48 0.04
C ILE A 2 -18.62 -4.05 -0.02
N TRP A 3 -17.74 -3.59 0.87
CA TRP A 3 -16.35 -4.04 0.91
C TRP A 3 -16.23 -5.55 1.16
N SER A 4 -17.05 -6.11 2.05
CA SER A 4 -17.08 -7.54 2.33
C SER A 4 -17.53 -8.37 1.12
N LEU A 5 -18.55 -7.89 0.39
CA LEU A 5 -19.01 -8.54 -0.85
C LEU A 5 -17.93 -8.47 -1.93
N TYR A 6 -17.24 -7.33 -2.05
CA TYR A 6 -16.14 -7.15 -3.00
C TYR A 6 -14.98 -8.12 -2.69
N GLN A 7 -14.51 -8.14 -1.44
CA GLN A 7 -13.40 -8.99 -1.01
C GLN A 7 -13.70 -10.49 -1.15
N SER A 8 -14.96 -10.89 -1.00
CA SER A 8 -15.39 -12.28 -1.18
C SER A 8 -15.73 -12.63 -2.64
N GLY A 9 -15.66 -11.67 -3.57
CA GLY A 9 -16.00 -11.88 -4.98
C GLY A 9 -17.50 -12.04 -5.25
N LYS A 10 -18.36 -11.65 -4.30
CA LYS A 10 -19.83 -11.79 -4.36
C LYS A 10 -20.55 -10.49 -4.67
N LEU A 11 -19.80 -9.43 -4.97
CA LEU A 11 -20.37 -8.14 -5.33
C LEU A 11 -20.76 -8.15 -6.82
N HIS A 12 -22.04 -7.94 -7.08
CA HIS A 12 -22.63 -7.83 -8.41
C HIS A 12 -23.49 -6.56 -8.50
N PRO A 13 -23.78 -6.04 -9.70
CA PRO A 13 -24.64 -4.86 -9.86
C PRO A 13 -26.00 -4.99 -9.19
N GLU A 14 -26.56 -6.20 -9.19
CA GLU A 14 -27.87 -6.53 -8.60
C GLU A 14 -27.79 -6.90 -7.10
N SER A 15 -26.60 -6.82 -6.49
CA SER A 15 -26.43 -7.16 -5.07
C SER A 15 -27.26 -6.21 -4.20
N LYS A 16 -28.31 -6.75 -3.58
CA LYS A 16 -29.11 -6.01 -2.60
C LYS A 16 -28.30 -5.81 -1.32
N LEU A 17 -28.03 -4.55 -1.01
CA LEU A 17 -27.42 -4.15 0.26
C LEU A 17 -28.52 -4.02 1.31
N SER A 18 -28.24 -4.49 2.53
CA SER A 18 -29.21 -4.38 3.63
C SER A 18 -29.14 -3.01 4.30
N GLY A 19 -28.04 -2.27 4.06
CA GLY A 19 -27.77 -0.99 4.71
C GLY A 19 -27.15 -1.15 6.11
N HIS A 20 -26.98 -2.38 6.58
CA HIS A 20 -26.27 -2.69 7.82
C HIS A 20 -24.76 -2.55 7.61
N PHE A 21 -24.09 -1.88 8.54
CA PHE A 21 -22.65 -1.77 8.50
C PHE A 21 -22.10 -1.91 9.91
N GLU A 22 -21.26 -2.91 10.10
CA GLU A 22 -20.49 -3.08 11.32
C GLU A 22 -19.13 -2.43 11.13
N HIS A 23 -18.83 -1.46 12.00
CA HIS A 23 -17.53 -0.84 12.00
C HIS A 23 -16.48 -1.85 12.46
N ASN A 24 -15.36 -1.92 11.74
CA ASN A 24 -14.26 -2.76 12.14
C ASN A 24 -13.41 -1.99 13.17
N GLU A 25 -13.59 -2.30 14.45
CA GLU A 25 -12.85 -1.71 15.56
C GLU A 25 -11.46 -2.31 15.78
N LYS A 26 -11.03 -3.25 14.92
CA LYS A 26 -9.69 -3.83 15.03
C LYS A 26 -8.64 -2.72 14.84
N PRO A 27 -7.68 -2.58 15.77
CA PRO A 27 -6.65 -1.57 15.65
C PRO A 27 -5.80 -1.82 14.40
N ALA A 28 -5.54 -0.76 13.65
CA ALA A 28 -4.64 -0.81 12.50
C ALA A 28 -3.19 -1.04 12.97
N ASN A 29 -2.46 -1.92 12.27
CA ASN A 29 -1.03 -2.13 12.53
C ASN A 29 -0.20 -1.06 11.81
N VAL A 30 -0.18 0.16 12.35
CA VAL A 30 0.57 1.31 11.80
C VAL A 30 2.08 0.99 11.71
N GLY A 31 2.61 0.25 12.68
CA GLY A 31 4.02 -0.15 12.68
C GLY A 31 4.40 -0.99 11.45
N SER A 32 3.50 -1.82 10.93
CA SER A 32 3.74 -2.55 9.68
C SER A 32 3.79 -1.63 8.48
N VAL A 33 2.90 -0.65 8.40
CA VAL A 33 2.89 0.34 7.30
C VAL A 33 4.20 1.12 7.28
N MET A 34 4.65 1.58 8.45
CA MET A 34 5.91 2.33 8.54
C MET A 34 7.12 1.50 8.10
N ARG A 35 7.15 0.19 8.40
CA ARG A 35 8.23 -0.69 7.91
C ARG A 35 8.29 -0.78 6.39
N GLU A 36 7.13 -0.90 5.72
CA GLU A 36 7.06 -0.93 4.25
C GLU A 36 7.51 0.42 3.66
N VAL A 37 7.08 1.54 4.26
CA VAL A 37 7.51 2.88 3.86
C VAL A 37 9.03 3.03 3.97
N ASP A 38 9.61 2.64 5.10
CA ASP A 38 11.05 2.72 5.32
C ASP A 38 11.83 1.83 4.34
N ALA A 39 11.30 0.66 4.00
CA ALA A 39 11.90 -0.23 3.00
C ALA A 39 11.91 0.42 1.61
N ALA A 40 10.80 0.99 1.18
CA ALA A 40 10.68 1.69 -0.10
C ALA A 40 11.62 2.92 -0.16
N LEU A 41 11.72 3.69 0.93
CA LEU A 41 12.63 4.84 1.02
C LEU A 41 14.10 4.43 0.92
N LYS A 42 14.48 3.31 1.58
CA LYS A 42 15.85 2.77 1.49
C LYS A 42 16.20 2.31 0.08
N GLU A 43 15.26 1.64 -0.60
CA GLU A 43 15.45 1.21 -1.98
C GLU A 43 15.67 2.42 -2.91
N GLU A 44 14.81 3.44 -2.79
CA GLU A 44 14.94 4.65 -3.61
C GLU A 44 16.24 5.41 -3.30
N ALA A 45 16.63 5.52 -2.02
CA ALA A 45 17.89 6.13 -1.65
C ALA A 45 19.09 5.40 -2.27
N ALA A 46 19.08 4.05 -2.30
CA ALA A 46 20.12 3.26 -2.95
C ALA A 46 20.15 3.51 -4.47
N ARG A 47 18.98 3.57 -5.11
CA ARG A 47 18.84 3.87 -6.54
C ARG A 47 19.40 5.26 -6.89
N GLN A 48 19.11 6.27 -6.06
CA GLN A 48 19.59 7.63 -6.27
C GLN A 48 21.11 7.73 -6.09
N ARG A 49 21.68 7.07 -5.08
CA ARG A 49 23.13 6.98 -4.89
C ARG A 49 23.82 6.36 -6.10
N TYR A 50 23.29 5.24 -6.61
CA TYR A 50 23.83 4.60 -7.81
C TYR A 50 23.82 5.54 -9.03
N LYS A 51 22.71 6.27 -9.25
CA LYS A 51 22.62 7.26 -10.33
C LYS A 51 23.66 8.38 -10.16
N GLN A 52 23.81 8.91 -8.94
CA GLN A 52 24.79 9.96 -8.64
C GLN A 52 26.21 9.49 -8.86
N ASP A 53 26.56 8.28 -8.42
CA ASP A 53 27.88 7.69 -8.62
C ASP A 53 28.20 7.50 -10.10
N MET A 54 27.22 7.03 -10.89
CA MET A 54 27.37 6.89 -12.34
C MET A 54 27.55 8.24 -13.03
N ALA A 55 26.77 9.26 -12.65
CA ALA A 55 26.91 10.61 -13.19
C ALA A 55 28.28 11.22 -12.85
N ASN A 56 28.75 11.05 -11.61
CA ASN A 56 30.06 11.53 -11.17
C ASN A 56 31.22 10.83 -11.90
N ARG A 57 31.07 9.53 -12.21
CA ARG A 57 32.07 8.78 -12.99
C ARG A 57 32.11 9.21 -14.45
N ALA A 58 30.98 9.58 -15.05
CA ALA A 58 30.91 10.05 -16.44
C ALA A 58 31.42 11.48 -16.65
N SER A 59 31.48 12.30 -15.59
CA SER A 59 32.05 13.66 -15.62
C SER A 59 33.55 13.73 -15.31
N ARG A 60 34.19 12.60 -14.99
CA ARG A 60 35.65 12.49 -14.84
C ARG A 60 36.28 11.93 -16.11
#